data_AF-F4KML6-F1
#
_entry.id   AF-F4KML6-F1
#
_cell.length_a   1.000
_cell.length_b   1.000
_cell.length_c   1.000
_cell.angle_alpha   90.00
_cell.angle_beta   90.00
_cell.angle_gamma   90.00
#
_symmetry.space_group_name_H-M   'P 1'
#
loop_
_entity.id
_entity.type
_entity.pdbx_description
1 polymer ?
#
loop_
_entity_poly.entity_id
_entity_poly.type
_entity_poly.pdbx_seq_one_letter_code
_entity_poly.pdbx_strand_id
1 'polypeptide(L)'
;MFVGAADKFDERIDQKIFHAEIVVDVAKVSAETKAYQPIPIIADFTNENGSDSLRETIEANYRQVKQEVLSLVDSETARIKADPTLRNLLRE
;
A
#
# COMPACT_ATOMS: atom_id res chain seq x y z
N MET A 1 -24.35 -27.33 -19.94
CA MET A 1 -23.10 -26.75 -19.41
C MET A 1 -22.03 -27.82 -19.56
N PHE A 2 -21.05 -27.63 -20.45
CA PHE A 2 -19.93 -28.55 -20.63
C PHE A 2 -18.93 -28.29 -19.50
N VAL A 3 -18.81 -29.22 -18.55
CA VAL A 3 -17.82 -29.15 -17.48
C VAL A 3 -16.64 -30.03 -17.93
N GLY A 4 -15.77 -29.44 -18.74
CA GLY A 4 -14.61 -30.11 -19.37
C GLY A 4 -13.29 -29.84 -18.68
N ALA A 5 -13.29 -29.59 -17.36
CA ALA A 5 -12.09 -29.35 -16.58
C ALA A 5 -12.03 -30.35 -15.42
N ALA A 6 -10.90 -31.03 -15.26
CA ALA A 6 -10.62 -31.76 -14.04
C ALA A 6 -10.34 -30.74 -12.95
N ASP A 7 -11.17 -30.72 -11.91
CA ASP A 7 -10.98 -29.80 -10.77
C ASP A 7 -9.75 -30.16 -9.92
N LYS A 8 -9.12 -31.31 -10.19
CA LYS A 8 -7.91 -31.79 -9.52
C LYS A 8 -6.80 -31.99 -10.53
N PHE A 9 -5.64 -31.38 -10.28
CA PHE A 9 -4.48 -31.43 -11.17
C PHE A 9 -3.93 -32.84 -11.41
N ASP A 10 -4.24 -33.77 -10.50
CA ASP A 10 -3.75 -35.15 -10.53
C ASP A 10 -4.69 -36.10 -11.30
N GLU A 11 -5.92 -35.66 -11.57
CA GLU A 11 -6.94 -36.45 -12.25
C GLU A 11 -6.99 -36.10 -13.74
N ARG A 12 -6.61 -37.04 -14.61
CA ARG A 12 -6.76 -36.89 -16.06
C ARG A 12 -8.15 -37.34 -16.49
N ILE A 13 -8.82 -36.52 -17.30
CA ILE A 13 -10.11 -36.87 -17.90
C ILE A 13 -9.87 -37.54 -19.24
N ASP A 14 -10.17 -38.85 -19.33
CA ASP A 14 -10.11 -39.62 -20.58
C ASP A 14 -11.38 -39.38 -21.43
N GLN A 15 -11.47 -38.21 -22.06
CA GLN A 15 -12.56 -37.86 -22.97
C GLN A 15 -12.13 -38.05 -24.43
N LYS A 16 -12.65 -39.10 -25.08
CA LYS A 16 -12.38 -39.49 -26.48
C LYS A 16 -12.74 -38.47 -27.57
N ILE A 17 -13.33 -37.33 -27.19
CA ILE A 17 -13.70 -36.26 -28.13
C ILE A 17 -12.55 -35.29 -28.41
N PHE A 18 -11.49 -35.29 -27.58
CA PHE A 18 -10.34 -34.40 -27.73
C PHE A 18 -9.15 -35.14 -28.36
N HIS A 19 -8.48 -34.48 -29.30
CA HIS A 19 -7.29 -35.01 -29.99
C HIS A 19 -5.97 -34.61 -29.29
N ALA A 20 -6.05 -33.83 -28.21
CA ALA A 20 -4.90 -33.36 -27.43
C ALA A 20 -5.31 -33.11 -25.97
N GLU A 21 -4.36 -33.26 -25.05
CA GLU A 21 -4.51 -33.03 -23.61
C GLU A 21 -3.63 -31.82 -23.20
N ILE A 22 -4.17 -30.92 -22.37
CA ILE A 22 -3.38 -29.88 -21.71
C ILE A 22 -3.17 -30.32 -20.26
N VAL A 23 -1.97 -30.83 -19.98
CA VAL A 23 -1.58 -31.30 -18.64
C VAL A 23 -0.82 -30.19 -17.92
N VAL A 24 -1.22 -29.90 -16.69
CA VAL A 24 -0.44 -29.02 -15.80
C VAL A 24 0.69 -29.85 -15.19
N ASP A 25 1.94 -29.43 -15.40
CA ASP A 25 3.09 -30.04 -14.76
C ASP A 25 3.16 -29.61 -13.28
N VAL A 26 2.53 -30.39 -12.42
CA VAL A 26 2.46 -30.14 -10.97
C VAL A 26 3.85 -30.11 -10.34
N ALA A 27 4.79 -30.93 -10.83
CA ALA A 27 6.15 -30.97 -10.30
C ALA A 27 6.88 -29.66 -10.61
N LYS A 28 6.73 -29.15 -11.85
CA LYS A 28 7.30 -27.86 -12.26
C LYS A 28 6.65 -26.69 -11.51
N VAL A 29 5.33 -26.65 -11.41
CA VAL A 29 4.60 -25.60 -10.67
C VAL A 29 4.98 -25.61 -9.18
N SER A 30 5.12 -26.80 -8.57
CA SER A 30 5.57 -26.93 -7.18
C SER A 30 7.00 -26.44 -6.99
N ALA A 31 7.91 -26.78 -7.92
CA ALA A 31 9.29 -26.30 -7.89
C ALA A 31 9.39 -24.77 -8.04
N GLU A 32 8.61 -24.18 -8.96
CA GLU A 32 8.50 -22.73 -9.14
C GLU A 32 7.95 -22.04 -7.89
N THR A 33 6.87 -22.57 -7.31
CA THR A 33 6.24 -22.00 -6.11
C THR A 33 7.18 -22.06 -4.89
N LYS A 34 7.97 -23.13 -4.76
CA LYS A 34 9.00 -23.24 -3.69
C LYS A 34 10.14 -22.25 -3.85
N ALA A 35 10.38 -21.74 -5.06
CA ALA A 35 11.40 -20.74 -5.35
C ALA A 35 10.90 -19.30 -5.15
N TYR A 36 9.63 -19.10 -4.79
CA TYR A 36 9.10 -17.76 -4.52
C TYR A 36 9.81 -17.13 -3.33
N GLN A 37 10.31 -15.91 -3.55
CA GLN A 37 10.85 -15.09 -2.49
C GLN A 37 9.74 -14.21 -1.91
N PRO A 38 9.72 -13.97 -0.59
CA PRO A 38 8.84 -13.00 0.01
C PRO A 38 9.00 -11.63 -0.65
N ILE A 39 7.90 -10.91 -0.84
CA ILE A 39 7.95 -9.53 -1.32
C ILE A 39 8.70 -8.70 -0.27
N PRO A 40 9.74 -7.94 -0.66
CA PRO A 40 10.47 -7.10 0.29
C PRO A 40 9.55 -6.03 0.86
N ILE A 41 9.64 -5.83 2.18
CA ILE A 41 8.93 -4.76 2.87
C ILE A 41 9.71 -3.46 2.61
N ILE A 42 9.07 -2.50 1.93
CA ILE A 42 9.71 -1.22 1.52
C ILE A 42 9.75 -0.23 2.69
N ALA A 43 8.70 -0.21 3.51
CA ALA A 43 8.60 0.61 4.70
C ALA A 43 7.91 -0.21 5.77
N ASP A 44 8.62 -0.40 6.88
CA ASP A 44 8.09 -1.09 8.04
C ASP A 44 7.46 -0.06 8.99
N PHE A 45 6.16 -0.20 9.26
CA PHE A 45 5.40 0.65 10.18
C PHE A 45 5.12 -0.06 11.51
N THR A 46 5.99 -1.00 11.85
CA THR A 46 5.91 -1.76 13.08
C THR A 46 6.75 -1.07 14.16
N ASN A 47 6.18 -0.85 15.34
CA ASN A 47 6.90 -0.31 16.50
C ASN A 47 7.88 -1.35 17.09
N GLU A 48 8.72 -0.93 18.05
CA GLU A 48 9.70 -1.80 18.74
C GLU A 48 9.09 -3.09 19.35
N ASN A 49 7.79 -3.06 19.66
CA ASN A 49 7.04 -4.19 20.21
C ASN A 49 6.40 -5.11 19.15
N GLY A 50 6.64 -4.89 17.86
CA GLY A 50 6.02 -5.68 16.79
C GLY A 50 4.55 -5.33 16.48
N SER A 51 4.03 -4.22 17.00
CA SER A 51 2.65 -3.76 16.77
C SER A 51 2.56 -2.72 15.65
N ASP A 52 1.49 -2.76 14.87
CA ASP A 52 1.16 -1.77 13.83
C ASP A 52 1.02 -0.37 14.45
N SER A 53 1.88 0.55 14.03
CA SER A 53 1.91 1.94 14.48
C SER A 53 1.58 2.94 13.38
N LEU A 54 1.12 2.45 12.22
CA LEU A 54 0.80 3.27 11.07
C LEU A 54 -0.17 4.39 11.43
N ARG A 55 -1.25 4.06 12.15
CA ARG A 55 -2.29 5.03 12.51
C ARG A 55 -1.78 6.11 13.45
N GLU A 56 -1.03 5.71 14.47
CA GLU A 56 -0.45 6.64 15.45
C GLU A 56 0.54 7.60 14.77
N THR A 57 1.42 7.06 13.91
CA THR A 57 2.41 7.84 13.16
C THR A 57 1.76 8.84 12.23
N ILE A 58 0.70 8.43 11.50
CA ILE A 58 -0.07 9.31 10.62
C ILE A 58 -0.74 10.43 11.42
N GLU A 59 -1.35 10.09 12.56
CA GLU A 59 -2.05 11.07 13.39
C GLU A 59 -1.09 12.08 14.02
N ALA A 60 0.07 11.62 14.51
CA ALA A 60 1.12 12.48 15.04
C ALA A 60 1.63 13.46 13.97
N ASN A 61 1.91 12.96 12.76
CA ASN A 61 2.34 13.80 11.64
C ASN A 61 1.28 14.85 11.26
N TYR A 62 0.01 14.43 11.15
CA TYR A 62 -1.08 15.35 10.85
C TYR A 62 -1.19 16.47 11.89
N ARG A 63 -1.12 16.14 13.18
CA ARG A 63 -1.19 17.11 14.28
C ARG A 63 0.00 18.08 14.24
N GLN A 64 1.20 17.56 14.02
CA GLN A 64 2.41 18.36 13.91
C GLN A 64 2.31 19.36 12.75
N VAL A 65 2.04 18.89 11.53
CA VAL A 65 1.93 19.73 10.34
C VAL A 65 0.85 20.79 10.52
N LYS A 66 -0.30 20.43 11.11
CA LYS A 66 -1.37 21.39 11.40
C LYS A 66 -0.89 22.50 12.34
N GLN A 67 -0.15 22.15 13.39
CA GLN A 67 0.35 23.13 14.35
C GLN A 67 1.44 24.02 13.75
N GLU A 68 2.34 23.45 12.94
CA GLU A 68 3.35 24.21 12.19
C GLU A 68 2.71 25.22 11.24
N VAL A 69 1.68 24.82 10.49
CA VAL A 69 0.95 25.72 9.58
C VAL A 69 0.25 26.85 10.34
N LEU A 70 -0.39 26.56 11.47
CA LEU A 70 -0.99 27.61 12.31
C LEU A 70 0.07 28.60 12.81
N SER A 71 1.18 28.09 13.34
CA SER A 71 2.28 28.92 13.81
C SER A 71 2.90 29.77 12.68
N LEU A 72 2.98 29.21 11.46
CA LEU A 72 3.45 29.93 10.28
C LEU A 72 2.50 31.08 9.93
N VAL A 73 1.19 30.83 9.91
CA VAL A 73 0.19 31.87 9.62
C VAL A 73 0.24 32.97 10.67
N ASP A 74 0.34 32.63 11.96
CA ASP A 74 0.42 33.63 13.03
C ASP A 74 1.70 34.47 12.95
N SER A 75 2.84 33.83 12.71
CA SER A 75 4.13 34.53 12.57
C SER A 75 4.17 35.44 11.35
N GLU A 76 3.66 34.99 10.21
CA GLU A 76 3.58 35.80 9.00
C GLU A 76 2.57 36.95 9.15
N THR A 77 1.44 36.71 9.82
CA THR A 77 0.48 37.77 10.13
C THR A 77 1.12 38.83 11.04
N ALA A 78 1.85 38.42 12.08
CA ALA A 78 2.57 39.34 12.95
C ALA A 78 3.65 40.13 12.20
N ARG A 79 4.40 39.46 11.31
CA ARG A 79 5.41 40.10 10.44
C ARG A 79 4.79 41.17 9.54
N ILE A 80 3.66 40.86 8.90
CA ILE A 80 2.93 41.81 8.04
C ILE A 80 2.37 42.99 8.85
N LYS A 81 1.84 42.76 10.07
CA LYS A 81 1.37 43.84 10.95
C LYS A 81 2.50 44.80 11.37
N ALA A 82 3.70 44.27 11.57
CA ALA A 82 4.86 45.06 11.98
C ALA A 82 5.48 45.87 10.83
N ASP A 83 5.21 45.51 9.58
CA ASP A 83 5.74 46.18 8.40
C ASP A 83 4.80 47.32 7.94
N PRO A 84 5.22 48.60 8.04
CA PRO A 84 4.40 49.75 7.63
C PRO A 84 3.96 49.72 6.16
N THR A 85 4.72 49.04 5.29
CA THR A 85 4.44 48.97 3.85
C THR A 85 3.43 47.88 3.50
N LEU A 86 3.26 46.87 4.37
CA LEU A 86 2.40 45.70 4.13
C LEU A 86 1.16 45.68 5.03
N ARG A 87 1.17 46.39 6.17
CA ARG A 87 0.06 46.38 7.14
C ARG A 87 -1.29 46.76 6.54
N ASN A 88 -1.31 47.62 5.53
CA ASN A 88 -2.50 48.02 4.79
C ASN A 88 -3.20 46.87 4.02
N LEU A 89 -2.52 45.73 3.82
CA LEU A 89 -3.07 44.53 3.18
C LEU A 89 -3.95 43.71 4.12
N LEU A 90 -3.78 43.87 5.43
CA LEU A 90 -4.61 43.19 6.42
C LEU A 90 -5.93 43.95 6.56
N ARG A 91 -7.04 43.24 6.27
CA ARG A 91 -8.39 43.71 6.60
C ARG A 91 -8.65 43.40 8.06
N GLU A 92 -8.37 44.38 8.94
CA GLU A 92 -8.86 44.39 10.33
C GLU A 92 -10.27 44.96 10.43
#